data_AF-A0A1F9U4D8-F1
#
_entry.id   AF-A0A1F9U4D8-F1
#
_cell.length_a   1.000
_cell.length_b   1.000
_cell.length_c   1.000
_cell.angle_alpha   90.00
_cell.angle_beta   90.00
_cell.angle_gamma   90.00
#
_symmetry.space_group_name_H-M   'P 1'
#
loop_
_entity.id
_entity.type
_entity.pdbx_description
1 polymer ?
#
loop_
_entity_poly.entity_id
_entity_poly.type
_entity_poly.pdbx_seq_one_letter_code
_entity_poly.pdbx_strand_id
1 'polypeptide(L)'
;MTTQVIFKIDKKLKDRAMKKAEHEGLPFASVLKFATKAYADGELTIGVIPKEVFNLKTRRLLQRELRDIKLGKNISPRFTNAKDAVAYLKNL
;
A
#
# COMPACT_ATOMS: atom_id res chain seq x y z
N MET A 1 12.24 -29.46 3.32
CA MET A 1 11.07 -30.29 2.94
C MET A 1 9.97 -29.35 2.46
N THR A 2 9.25 -29.67 1.38
CA THR A 2 8.12 -28.88 0.88
C THR A 2 6.80 -29.63 1.13
N THR A 3 5.74 -28.89 1.45
CA THR A 3 4.40 -29.44 1.75
C THR A 3 3.34 -28.68 0.96
N GLN A 4 2.28 -29.38 0.57
CA GLN A 4 1.16 -28.80 -0.17
C GLN A 4 0.11 -28.20 0.76
N VAL A 5 -0.40 -27.02 0.40
CA VAL A 5 -1.50 -26.35 1.10
C VAL A 5 -2.69 -26.26 0.14
N ILE A 6 -3.85 -26.79 0.55
CA ILE A 6 -5.11 -26.76 -0.23
C ILE A 6 -6.21 -26.19 0.65
N PHE A 7 -6.90 -25.16 0.16
CA PHE A 7 -8.08 -24.60 0.82
C PHE A 7 -9.07 -24.04 -0.21
N LYS A 8 -10.33 -23.88 0.22
CA LYS A 8 -11.38 -23.25 -0.58
C LYS A 8 -11.42 -21.75 -0.31
N ILE A 9 -11.71 -20.97 -1.34
CA ILE A 9 -11.87 -19.51 -1.26
C ILE A 9 -12.94 -19.10 -2.27
N ASP A 10 -13.62 -17.98 -2.00
CA ASP A 10 -14.52 -17.37 -2.98
C ASP A 10 -13.79 -17.09 -4.31
N LYS A 11 -14.45 -17.44 -5.42
CA LYS A 11 -13.88 -17.31 -6.76
C LYS A 11 -13.56 -15.86 -7.10
N LYS A 12 -14.48 -14.93 -6.81
CA LYS A 12 -14.28 -13.50 -7.14
C LYS A 12 -13.16 -12.89 -6.29
N LEU A 13 -13.00 -13.33 -5.04
CA LEU A 13 -11.89 -12.92 -4.19
C LEU A 13 -10.54 -13.41 -4.75
N LYS A 14 -10.46 -14.69 -5.14
CA LYS A 14 -9.27 -15.26 -5.78
C LYS A 14 -8.89 -14.48 -7.04
N ASP A 15 -9.85 -14.26 -7.94
CA ASP A 15 -9.60 -13.59 -9.22
C ASP A 15 -9.09 -12.15 -9.02
N ARG A 16 -9.65 -11.42 -8.05
CA ARG A 16 -9.17 -10.07 -7.70
C ARG A 16 -7.75 -10.08 -7.13
N ALA A 17 -7.46 -11.02 -6.23
CA ALA A 17 -6.14 -11.13 -5.61
C ALA A 17 -5.06 -11.55 -6.64
N MET A 18 -5.41 -12.45 -7.57
CA MET A 18 -4.53 -12.85 -8.68
C MET A 18 -4.19 -11.67 -9.59
N LYS A 19 -5.19 -10.92 -10.06
CA LYS A 19 -4.97 -9.74 -10.90
C LYS A 19 -4.09 -8.69 -10.21
N LYS A 20 -4.28 -8.49 -8.91
CA LYS A 20 -3.44 -7.58 -8.13
C LYS A 20 -1.98 -8.07 -8.08
N ALA A 21 -1.77 -9.35 -7.80
CA ALA A 21 -0.43 -9.94 -7.78
C ALA A 21 0.27 -9.82 -9.15
N GLU A 22 -0.44 -10.10 -10.24
CA GLU A 22 0.07 -9.95 -11.60
C GLU A 22 0.46 -8.50 -11.92
N HIS A 23 -0.35 -7.53 -11.50
CA HIS A 23 -0.02 -6.10 -11.66
C HIS A 23 1.24 -5.70 -10.89
N GLU A 24 1.51 -6.35 -9.76
CA GLU A 24 2.73 -6.17 -8.96
C GLU A 24 3.91 -7.04 -9.47
N GLY A 25 3.74 -7.78 -10.57
CA GLY A 25 4.77 -8.64 -11.15
C GLY A 25 5.05 -9.93 -10.36
N LEU A 26 4.12 -10.34 -9.49
CA LEU A 26 4.28 -11.48 -8.59
C LEU A 26 3.31 -12.62 -8.93
N PRO A 27 3.76 -13.88 -8.90
CA PRO A 27 2.86 -15.01 -8.90
C PRO A 27 1.98 -15.00 -7.64
N PHE A 28 0.68 -15.29 -7.80
CA PHE A 28 -0.24 -15.34 -6.66
C PHE A 28 0.19 -16.33 -5.55
N ALA A 29 0.82 -17.45 -5.93
CA ALA A 29 1.36 -18.41 -4.96
C ALA A 29 2.48 -17.80 -4.09
N SER A 30 3.29 -16.89 -4.63
CA SER A 30 4.33 -16.20 -3.87
C SER A 30 3.71 -15.29 -2.81
N VAL A 31 2.63 -14.58 -3.14
CA VAL A 31 1.88 -13.75 -2.19
C VAL A 31 1.40 -14.58 -0.99
N LEU A 32 0.82 -15.76 -1.25
CA LEU A 32 0.37 -16.66 -0.17
C LEU A 32 1.54 -17.14 0.69
N LYS A 33 2.66 -17.55 0.06
CA LYS A 33 3.86 -17.99 0.79
C LYS A 33 4.44 -16.87 1.67
N PHE A 34 4.52 -15.65 1.15
CA PHE A 34 5.01 -14.50 1.90
C PHE A 34 4.08 -14.15 3.05
N ALA A 35 2.76 -14.15 2.82
CA ALA A 35 1.78 -13.92 3.89
C ALA A 35 1.87 -15.00 4.98
N THR A 36 2.01 -16.28 4.62
CA THR A 36 2.20 -17.37 5.59
C THR A 36 3.48 -17.19 6.39
N LYS A 37 4.59 -16.81 5.73
CA LYS A 37 5.86 -16.54 6.41
C LYS A 37 5.72 -15.34 7.37
N ALA A 38 5.21 -14.21 6.88
CA ALA A 38 5.00 -13.01 7.69
C ALA A 38 4.08 -13.28 8.89
N TYR A 39 3.07 -14.14 8.74
CA TYR A 39 2.22 -14.55 9.85
C TYR A 39 2.98 -15.37 10.90
N ALA A 40 3.81 -16.32 10.46
CA ALA A 40 4.63 -17.13 11.36
C ALA A 40 5.71 -16.28 12.07
N ASP A 41 6.28 -15.30 11.38
CA ASP A 41 7.32 -14.41 11.89
C ASP A 41 6.75 -13.25 12.74
N GLY A 42 5.43 -13.12 12.86
CA GLY A 42 4.76 -12.07 13.64
C GLY A 42 4.64 -10.71 12.93
N GLU A 43 5.08 -10.61 11.68
CA GLU A 43 4.99 -9.40 10.84
C GLU A 43 3.58 -9.18 10.25
N LEU A 44 2.74 -10.22 10.24
CA LEU A 44 1.34 -10.16 9.83
C LEU A 44 0.45 -10.66 10.97
N THR A 45 -0.47 -9.82 11.44
CA THR A 45 -1.50 -10.21 12.42
C THR A 45 -2.85 -10.36 11.74
N ILE A 46 -3.51 -11.50 11.92
CA ILE A 46 -4.86 -11.74 11.41
C ILE A 46 -5.86 -11.43 12.52
N GLY A 47 -6.70 -10.41 12.31
CA GLY A 47 -7.75 -10.01 13.24
C GLY A 47 -8.68 -8.97 12.61
N VAL A 48 -9.77 -8.63 13.29
CA VAL A 48 -10.59 -7.47 12.95
C VAL A 48 -9.86 -6.22 13.44
N ILE A 49 -8.79 -5.84 12.73
CA ILE A 49 -8.18 -4.53 12.96
C ILE A 49 -9.18 -3.54 12.38
N PRO A 50 -9.82 -2.65 13.16
CA PRO A 50 -10.59 -1.57 12.59
C PRO A 50 -9.62 -0.80 11.71
N LYS A 51 -9.83 -0.89 10.39
CA LYS A 51 -8.98 -0.20 9.43
C LYS A 51 -8.98 1.25 9.86
N GLU A 52 -7.83 1.79 10.25
CA GLU A 52 -7.74 3.19 10.63
C GLU A 52 -8.14 4.01 9.39
N VAL A 53 -9.39 4.46 9.38
CA VAL A 53 -9.92 5.27 8.30
C VAL A 53 -9.62 6.70 8.67
N PHE A 54 -8.97 7.43 7.77
CA PHE A 54 -8.85 8.87 7.90
C PHE A 54 -10.24 9.48 8.15
N ASN A 55 -10.32 10.41 9.10
CA ASN A 55 -11.53 11.20 9.27
C ASN A 55 -11.87 11.91 7.94
N LEU A 56 -13.14 12.32 7.79
CA LEU A 56 -13.64 12.89 6.54
C LEU A 56 -12.81 14.09 6.04
N LYS A 57 -12.30 14.91 6.97
CA LYS A 57 -11.47 16.08 6.65
C LYS A 57 -10.13 15.65 6.06
N THR A 58 -9.41 14.76 6.73
CA THR A 58 -8.11 14.24 6.28
C THR A 58 -8.23 13.51 4.95
N ARG A 59 -9.29 12.71 4.77
CA ARG A 59 -9.55 12.01 3.50
C ARG A 59 -9.75 12.99 2.33
N ARG A 60 -10.57 14.04 2.52
CA ARG A 60 -10.82 15.05 1.49
C ARG A 60 -9.54 15.83 1.15
N LEU A 61 -8.75 16.16 2.15
CA LEU A 61 -7.47 16.84 1.98
C LEU A 61 -6.53 15.99 1.12
N LEU A 62 -6.28 14.74 1.50
CA LEU A 62 -5.44 13.82 0.73
C LEU A 62 -5.92 13.64 -0.71
N GLN A 63 -7.24 13.54 -0.94
CA GLN A 63 -7.80 13.44 -2.29
C GLN A 63 -7.61 14.70 -3.13
N ARG A 64 -7.52 15.87 -2.51
CA ARG A 64 -7.19 17.13 -3.19
C ARG A 64 -5.70 17.16 -3.51
N GLU A 65 -4.84 16.92 -2.51
CA GLU A 65 -3.38 16.94 -2.70
C GLU A 65 -2.93 15.93 -3.78
N LEU A 66 -3.50 14.72 -3.80
CA LEU A 66 -3.22 13.73 -4.86
C LEU A 66 -3.65 14.20 -6.25
N ARG A 67 -4.74 14.97 -6.36
CA ARG A 67 -5.17 15.56 -7.64
C ARG A 67 -4.22 16.67 -8.07
N ASP A 68 -3.81 17.52 -7.13
CA ASP A 68 -2.88 18.62 -7.38
C ASP A 68 -1.51 18.10 -7.83
N ILE A 69 -0.98 17.06 -7.18
CA ILE A 69 0.24 16.35 -7.60
C ILE A 69 0.08 15.80 -9.03
N LYS A 70 -1.04 15.14 -9.34
CA LYS A 70 -1.28 14.59 -10.69
C LYS A 70 -1.36 15.67 -11.76
N LEU A 71 -1.88 16.85 -11.41
CA LEU A 71 -2.02 17.99 -12.32
C LEU A 71 -0.79 18.91 -12.32
N GLY A 72 0.23 18.63 -11.49
CA GLY A 72 1.40 19.49 -11.33
C GLY A 72 1.09 20.86 -10.72
N LYS A 73 0.00 20.97 -9.96
CA LYS A 73 -0.42 22.21 -9.28
C LYS A 73 -0.04 22.16 -7.81
N ASN A 74 0.25 23.31 -7.20
CA ASN A 74 0.56 23.44 -5.75
C ASN A 74 1.70 22.51 -5.28
N ILE A 75 2.62 22.15 -6.17
CA ILE A 75 3.78 21.32 -5.85
C ILE A 75 4.98 22.21 -5.52
N SER A 76 5.79 21.77 -4.56
CA SER A 76 7.06 22.41 -4.27
C SER A 76 7.99 22.36 -5.51
N PRO A 77 8.98 23.27 -5.60
CA PRO A 77 10.02 23.14 -6.60
C PRO A 77 10.81 21.82 -6.43
N ARG A 78 11.55 21.43 -7.47
CA ARG A 78 12.47 20.28 -7.38
C ARG A 78 13.68 20.67 -6.55
N PHE A 79 14.03 19.82 -5.60
CA PHE A 79 15.23 19.98 -4.76
C PHE A 79 16.29 18.96 -5.18
N THR A 80 17.55 19.40 -5.19
CA THR A 80 18.70 18.53 -5.52
C THR A 80 19.35 17.94 -4.27
N ASN A 81 19.05 18.48 -3.09
CA ASN A 81 19.53 17.98 -1.80
C ASN A 81 18.49 18.20 -0.68
N ALA A 82 18.64 17.44 0.41
CA ALA A 82 17.70 17.48 1.53
C ALA A 82 17.75 18.81 2.32
N LYS A 83 18.89 19.50 2.35
CA LYS A 83 19.05 20.75 3.09
C LYS A 83 18.16 21.84 2.50
N ASP A 84 18.09 21.93 1.18
CA ASP A 84 17.25 22.91 0.46
C ASP A 84 15.76 22.61 0.64
N ALA A 85 15.38 21.32 0.60
CA ALA A 85 14.00 20.91 0.86
C ALA A 85 13.55 21.30 2.27
N VAL A 86 14.40 21.06 3.29
CA VAL A 86 14.10 21.44 4.68
C VAL A 86 14.06 22.97 4.84
N ALA A 87 14.95 23.71 4.19
CA ALA A 87 14.94 25.17 4.23
C ALA A 87 13.66 25.74 3.62
N TYR A 88 13.19 25.17 2.50
CA TYR A 88 11.90 25.53 1.89
C TYR A 88 10.73 25.27 2.85
N LEU A 89 10.67 24.08 3.46
CA LEU A 89 9.59 23.73 4.39
C LEU A 89 9.53 24.64 5.63
N LYS A 90 10.68 25.14 6.10
CA LYS A 90 10.75 26.07 7.23
C LYS A 90 10.27 27.49 6.89
N ASN A 91 10.18 27.81 5.60
CA ASN A 91 9.79 29.12 5.09
C ASN A 91 8.40 29.12 4.43
N LEU A 92 7.64 28.01 4.55
CA LEU A 92 6.21 27.90 4.19
C LEU A 92 5.33 28.46 5.30
#